data_AF-A0A1J5GRQ0-F1
#
_entry.id   AF-A0A1J5GRQ0-F1
#
_cell.length_a   1.000
_cell.length_b   1.000
_cell.length_c   1.000
_cell.angle_alpha   90.00
_cell.angle_beta   90.00
_cell.angle_gamma   90.00
#
_symmetry.space_group_name_H-M   'P 1'
#
loop_
_entity.id
_entity.type
_entity.pdbx_description
1 polymer ?
#
loop_
_entity_poly.entity_id
_entity_poly.type
_entity_poly.pdbx_seq_one_letter_code
_entity_poly.pdbx_strand_id
1 'polypeptide(L)' 'MRKGLLTLEQKRRLNGFRDEIIKNAEDIDFSSELGTLLPQDQQAIVKDFKTVLLSELKRQTG' A
#
# COMPACT_ATOMS: atom_id res chain seq x y z
N MET A 1 -6.43 2.25 -14.11
CA MET A 1 -6.49 3.59 -14.77
C MET A 1 -7.02 3.47 -16.21
N ARG A 2 -7.59 4.53 -16.82
CA ARG A 2 -7.98 4.49 -18.25
C ARG A 2 -6.74 4.24 -19.12
N LYS A 3 -6.77 3.21 -19.97
CA LYS A 3 -5.69 2.92 -20.94
C LYS A 3 -5.47 4.13 -21.84
N GLY A 4 -4.22 4.59 -21.95
CA GLY A 4 -3.81 5.70 -22.83
C GLY A 4 -3.78 7.09 -22.19
N LEU A 5 -4.12 7.25 -20.91
CA LEU A 5 -4.11 8.56 -20.23
C LEU A 5 -2.71 9.03 -19.79
N LEU A 6 -1.75 8.11 -19.71
CA LEU A 6 -0.41 8.37 -19.19
C LEU A 6 0.63 8.02 -20.24
N THR A 7 1.66 8.88 -20.36
CA THR A 7 2.84 8.56 -21.14
C THR A 7 3.61 7.42 -20.48
N LEU A 8 4.48 6.77 -21.26
CA LEU A 8 5.32 5.67 -20.78
C LEU A 8 6.25 6.12 -19.65
N GLU A 9 6.73 7.37 -19.72
CA GLU A 9 7.54 8.00 -18.68
C GLU A 9 6.75 8.25 -17.40
N GLN A 10 5.53 8.78 -17.50
CA GLN A 10 4.65 8.97 -16.34
C GLN A 10 4.32 7.65 -15.66
N LYS A 11 4.08 6.58 -16.44
CA LYS A 11 3.87 5.24 -15.91
C LYS A 11 5.12 4.71 -15.18
N ARG A 12 6.32 4.94 -15.72
CA ARG A 12 7.58 4.58 -15.04
C ARG A 12 7.76 5.31 -13.72
N ARG A 13 7.52 6.63 -13.69
CA ARG A 13 7.61 7.43 -12.46
C ARG A 13 6.61 6.96 -11.41
N LEU A 14 5.36 6.68 -11.79
CA LEU A 14 4.34 6.13 -10.88
C LEU A 14 4.73 4.77 -10.31
N ASN A 15 5.29 3.88 -11.13
CA ASN A 15 5.81 2.61 -10.65
C ASN A 15 6.97 2.82 -9.67
N GLY A 16 7.86 3.79 -9.93
CA GLY A 16 8.93 4.15 -8.99
C GLY A 16 8.39 4.60 -7.63
N PHE A 17 7.42 5.51 -7.62
CA PHE A 17 6.75 5.95 -6.37
C PHE A 17 6.06 4.79 -5.66
N ARG A 18 5.40 3.90 -6.39
CA ARG A 18 4.78 2.70 -5.81
C ARG A 18 5.83 1.85 -5.08
N ASP A 19 6.94 1.57 -5.74
CA ASP A 19 7.98 0.69 -5.19
C ASP A 19 8.64 1.34 -3.95
N GLU A 20 8.79 2.66 -3.94
CA GLU A 20 9.26 3.43 -2.78
C GLU A 20 8.25 3.39 -1.62
N ILE A 21 6.95 3.57 -1.88
CA ILE A 21 5.90 3.47 -0.86
C ILE A 21 5.88 2.07 -0.24
N ILE A 22 5.99 1.02 -1.06
CA ILE A 22 6.02 -0.37 -0.57
C ILE A 22 7.24 -0.58 0.33
N LYS A 23 8.41 -0.14 -0.12
CA LYS A 23 9.65 -0.25 0.67
C LYS A 23 9.53 0.46 2.01
N ASN A 24 9.01 1.69 2.03
CA ASN A 24 8.83 2.44 3.27
C ASN A 24 7.78 1.79 4.19
N ALA A 25 6.77 1.12 3.62
CA ALA A 25 5.75 0.40 4.37
C ALA A 25 6.24 -0.93 4.97
N GLU A 26 7.36 -1.50 4.50
CA GLU A 26 7.95 -2.71 5.10
C GLU A 26 8.37 -2.49 6.56
N ASP A 27 8.82 -1.29 6.90
CA ASP A 27 9.26 -0.93 8.25
C ASP A 27 8.12 -0.45 9.16
N ILE A 28 6.91 -0.30 8.62
CA ILE A 28 5.74 0.16 9.38
C ILE A 28 5.08 -1.05 10.07
N ASP A 29 5.01 -0.99 11.40
CA ASP A 29 4.25 -1.93 12.22
C ASP A 29 3.34 -1.17 13.18
N PHE A 30 2.05 -1.14 12.86
CA PHE A 30 1.05 -0.49 13.71
C PHE A 30 0.55 -1.41 14.84
N SER A 31 1.11 -2.61 15.01
CA SER A 31 0.62 -3.59 16.01
C SER A 31 0.70 -3.06 17.44
N SER A 32 1.73 -2.28 17.76
CA SER A 32 1.89 -1.65 19.08
C SER A 32 0.96 -0.44 19.27
N GLU A 33 0.89 0.45 18.27
CA GLU A 33 0.12 1.69 18.33
C GLU A 33 -1.38 1.46 18.23
N LEU A 34 -1.81 0.68 17.23
CA LEU A 34 -3.22 0.43 16.94
C LEU A 34 -3.73 -0.84 17.63
N GLY A 35 -2.88 -1.83 17.92
CA GLY A 35 -3.33 -3.06 18.59
C GLY A 35 -3.84 -2.84 20.02
N THR A 36 -3.38 -1.79 20.70
CA THR A 36 -3.90 -1.38 22.02
C THR A 36 -5.23 -0.64 21.95
N LEU A 37 -5.52 -0.01 20.80
CA LEU A 37 -6.70 0.82 20.58
C LEU A 37 -7.82 0.09 19.83
N LEU A 38 -7.47 -0.95 19.08
CA LEU A 38 -8.40 -1.68 18.23
C LEU A 38 -8.94 -2.93 18.94
N PRO A 39 -10.27 -3.17 18.83
CA PRO A 39 -10.88 -4.44 19.20
C PRO A 39 -10.20 -5.64 18.53
N GLN A 40 -10.24 -6.80 19.19
CA GLN A 40 -9.50 -8.02 18.77
C GLN A 40 -9.85 -8.47 17.34
N ASP A 41 -11.09 -8.26 16.89
CA ASP A 41 -11.58 -8.53 15.55
C ASP A 41 -11.03 -7.56 14.49
N GLN A 42 -10.55 -6.38 14.90
CA GLN A 42 -9.94 -5.37 14.03
C GLN A 42 -8.41 -5.42 14.03
N GLN A 43 -7.78 -6.17 14.94
CA GLN A 43 -6.33 -6.37 14.94
C GLN A 43 -5.83 -7.11 13.68
N ALA A 44 -6.68 -7.90 13.04
CA ALA A 44 -6.37 -8.51 11.74
C ALA A 44 -6.10 -7.47 10.64
N ILE A 45 -6.76 -6.30 10.69
CA ILE A 45 -6.58 -5.22 9.72
C ILE A 45 -5.18 -4.62 9.82
N VAL A 46 -4.65 -4.49 11.05
CA VAL A 46 -3.29 -4.02 11.28
C VAL A 46 -2.27 -5.00 10.72
N LYS A 47 -2.50 -6.30 10.94
CA LYS A 47 -1.64 -7.36 10.41
C LYS A 47 -1.66 -7.40 8.89
N ASP A 48 -2.80 -7.15 8.27
CA ASP A 48 -2.99 -7.23 6.82
C ASP A 48 -2.74 -5.90 6.10
N PHE A 49 -2.41 -4.82 6.83
CA PHE A 49 -2.22 -3.48 6.28
C PHE A 49 -1.30 -3.46 5.06
N LYS A 50 -0.12 -4.11 5.16
CA LYS A 50 0.86 -4.18 4.06
C LYS A 50 0.28 -4.87 2.83
N THR A 51 -0.43 -5.97 3.04
CA THR A 51 -1.08 -6.76 1.98
C THR A 51 -2.19 -5.98 1.28
N VAL A 52 -3.01 -5.25 2.06
CA VAL A 52 -4.09 -4.40 1.55
C VAL A 52 -3.53 -3.24 0.75
N LEU A 53 -2.51 -2.55 1.28
CA LEU A 53 -1.82 -1.44 0.61
C LEU A 53 -1.21 -1.88 -0.72
N LEU A 54 -0.50 -3.01 -0.73
CA LEU A 54 0.11 -3.56 -1.94
C LEU A 54 -0.95 -3.88 -3.01
N SER A 55 -2.06 -4.49 -2.59
CA SER A 55 -3.15 -4.87 -3.49
C SER A 55 -3.83 -3.64 -4.10
N GLU A 56 -4.07 -2.60 -3.30
CA GLU A 56 -4.63 -1.33 -3.75
C GLU A 56 -3.71 -0.63 -4.76
N LEU A 57 -2.42 -0.51 -4.43
CA LEU A 57 -1.43 0.12 -5.30
C LEU A 57 -1.28 -0.62 -6.64
N LYS A 58 -1.28 -1.95 -6.62
CA LYS A 58 -1.30 -2.77 -7.85
C LYS A 58 -2.57 -2.53 -8.67
N ARG A 59 -3.74 -2.43 -8.04
CA ARG A 59 -5.00 -2.13 -8.75
C ARG A 59 -4.98 -0.76 -9.43
N GLN A 60 -4.38 0.23 -8.79
CA GLN A 60 -4.32 1.60 -9.34
C GLN A 60 -3.31 1.74 -10.48
N THR A 61 -2.15 1.07 -10.36
CA THR A 61 -1.03 1.18 -11.32
C THR A 61 -1.01 0.13 -12.44
N GLY A 62 -1.81 -0.94 -12.30
CA GLY A 62 -2.03 -2.01 -13.29
C GLY A 62 -2.72 -1.53 -14.57
#